data_AF-A0A1S2QBF1-F1
#
_entry.id   AF-A0A1S2QBF1-F1
#
_cell.length_a   1.000
_cell.length_b   1.000
_cell.length_c   1.000
_cell.angle_alpha   90.00
_cell.angle_beta   90.00
_cell.angle_gamma   90.00
#
_symmetry.space_group_name_H-M   'P 1'
#
loop_
_entity.id
_entity.type
_entity.pdbx_description
1 polymer ?
#
loop_
_entity_poly.entity_id
_entity_poly.type
_entity_poly.pdbx_seq_one_letter_code
_entity_poly.pdbx_strand_id
1 'polypeptide(L)'
;MPAAALRPKPSRTQSTAQHPVLFDSPVQPVTKRPLPAGRPRAWYVTHNRRLKAMRLAIALLDSGVYLPSQASDATIRATAQDIGMRPPSDTTCHMVRAFMRYNR
;
A
#
# COMPACT_ATOMS: atom_id res chain seq x y z
N MET A 1 -22.73 35.30 -44.55
CA MET A 1 -21.59 34.62 -43.90
C MET A 1 -21.92 34.40 -42.42
N PRO A 2 -22.20 33.18 -41.93
CA PRO A 2 -22.26 32.92 -40.50
C PRO A 2 -21.03 32.17 -40.01
N ALA A 3 -20.45 32.67 -38.92
CA ALA A 3 -19.27 32.14 -38.24
C ALA A 3 -19.60 30.82 -37.49
N ALA A 4 -18.71 29.83 -37.63
CA ALA A 4 -18.81 28.55 -36.94
C ALA A 4 -18.50 28.69 -35.44
N ALA A 5 -19.46 28.33 -34.59
CA ALA A 5 -19.27 28.27 -33.14
C ALA A 5 -18.49 27.00 -32.75
N LEU A 6 -17.27 27.17 -32.25
CA LEU A 6 -16.43 26.11 -31.69
C LEU A 6 -17.01 25.67 -30.32
N ARG A 7 -17.33 24.38 -30.16
CA ARG A 7 -17.77 23.80 -28.89
C ARG A 7 -16.58 23.67 -27.93
N PRO A 8 -16.68 24.08 -26.66
CA PRO A 8 -15.61 23.85 -25.69
C PRO A 8 -15.52 22.37 -25.31
N LYS A 9 -14.28 21.89 -25.25
CA LYS A 9 -13.86 20.54 -24.88
C LYS A 9 -14.22 20.25 -23.41
N PRO A 10 -14.82 19.10 -23.06
CA PRO A 10 -15.16 18.84 -21.67
C PRO A 10 -13.88 18.58 -20.86
N SER A 11 -13.55 19.52 -19.99
CA SER A 11 -12.54 19.36 -18.94
C SER A 11 -13.05 18.31 -17.95
N ARG A 12 -12.62 17.06 -18.11
CA ARG A 12 -12.93 15.98 -17.17
C ARG A 12 -11.96 16.00 -15.99
N THR A 13 -11.89 17.11 -15.28
CA THR A 13 -11.41 17.11 -13.89
C THR A 13 -12.58 16.61 -13.06
N GLN A 14 -12.54 15.34 -12.66
CA GLN A 14 -13.54 14.77 -11.75
C GLN A 14 -13.49 15.55 -10.43
N SER A 15 -14.43 16.47 -10.30
CA SER A 15 -14.66 17.24 -9.09
C SER A 15 -15.06 16.28 -7.97
N THR A 16 -14.18 16.10 -7.00
CA THR A 16 -14.46 15.42 -5.72
C THR A 16 -15.49 16.17 -4.87
N ALA A 17 -16.03 17.31 -5.34
CA ALA A 17 -17.01 18.11 -4.61
C ALA A 17 -18.42 17.48 -4.52
N GLN A 18 -18.77 16.53 -5.40
CA GLN A 18 -20.11 15.93 -5.43
C GLN A 18 -20.25 14.59 -4.70
N HIS A 19 -19.13 13.96 -4.35
CA HIS A 19 -19.11 12.77 -3.49
C HIS A 19 -17.93 12.93 -2.53
N PRO A 20 -18.15 13.30 -1.25
CA PRO A 20 -17.12 13.09 -0.25
C PRO A 20 -16.79 11.60 -0.27
N VAL A 21 -15.62 11.27 -0.80
CA VAL A 21 -15.11 9.91 -0.83
C VAL A 21 -14.96 9.54 0.64
N LEU A 22 -15.85 8.68 1.12
CA LEU A 22 -15.96 8.29 2.52
C LEU A 22 -14.80 7.33 2.84
N PHE A 23 -13.57 7.86 2.80
CA PHE A 23 -12.36 7.18 3.27
C PHE A 23 -12.37 6.98 4.80
N ASP A 24 -13.36 7.55 5.49
CA ASP A 24 -13.53 7.51 6.95
C ASP A 24 -14.19 6.21 7.46
N SER A 25 -14.55 5.30 6.56
CA SER A 25 -15.00 3.97 6.99
C SER A 25 -13.78 3.11 7.35
N PRO A 26 -13.75 2.48 8.54
CA PRO A 26 -12.68 1.57 8.88
C PRO A 26 -12.61 0.48 7.81
N VAL A 27 -11.46 0.38 7.14
CA VAL A 27 -11.23 -0.61 6.08
C VAL A 27 -11.49 -2.00 6.67
N GLN A 28 -12.56 -2.64 6.24
CA GLN A 28 -12.88 -3.99 6.69
C GLN A 28 -11.75 -4.94 6.23
N PRO A 29 -11.21 -5.76 7.13
CA PRO A 29 -10.13 -6.67 6.77
C PRO A 29 -10.61 -7.67 5.72
N VAL A 30 -9.93 -7.71 4.57
CA VAL A 30 -10.22 -8.67 3.50
C VAL A 30 -10.12 -10.10 4.03
N THR A 31 -11.15 -10.91 3.77
CA THR A 31 -11.17 -12.33 4.13
C THR A 31 -9.98 -13.05 3.52
N LYS A 32 -9.12 -13.62 4.36
CA LYS A 32 -7.93 -14.35 3.92
C LYS A 32 -8.36 -15.66 3.23
N ARG A 33 -8.09 -15.77 1.93
CA ARG A 33 -8.23 -17.03 1.20
C ARG A 33 -6.95 -17.87 1.37
N PRO A 34 -7.08 -19.22 1.41
CA PRO A 34 -5.92 -20.09 1.45
C PRO A 34 -5.07 -19.91 0.19
N LEU A 35 -3.75 -20.10 0.33
CA LEU A 35 -2.83 -20.08 -0.81
C LEU A 35 -3.05 -21.35 -1.68
N PRO A 36 -2.84 -21.26 -3.00
CA PRO A 36 -3.03 -22.41 -3.89
C PRO A 36 -2.07 -23.53 -3.52
N ALA A 37 -2.52 -24.78 -3.52
CA ALA A 37 -1.67 -25.95 -3.27
C ALA A 37 -0.72 -26.25 -4.45
N GLY A 38 0.28 -27.11 -4.22
CA GLY A 38 1.16 -27.64 -5.27
C GLY A 38 2.30 -26.72 -5.74
N ARG A 39 2.56 -25.60 -5.06
CA ARG A 39 3.71 -24.75 -5.36
C ARG A 39 4.97 -25.19 -4.60
N PRO A 40 6.18 -24.88 -5.09
CA PRO A 40 7.40 -25.08 -4.32
C PRO A 40 7.39 -24.28 -3.01
N ARG A 41 7.99 -24.80 -1.94
CA ARG A 41 8.08 -24.13 -0.63
C ARG A 41 8.57 -22.68 -0.73
N ALA A 42 9.58 -22.43 -1.55
CA ALA A 42 10.18 -21.11 -1.74
C ALA A 42 9.15 -20.07 -2.24
N TRP A 43 8.19 -20.48 -3.08
CA TRP A 43 7.12 -19.60 -3.56
C TRP A 43 6.26 -19.09 -2.41
N TYR A 44 5.82 -19.99 -1.51
CA TYR A 44 5.03 -19.61 -0.33
C TYR A 44 5.80 -18.72 0.62
N VAL A 45 7.09 -18.99 0.84
CA VAL A 45 7.94 -18.18 1.71
C VAL A 45 8.05 -16.75 1.16
N THR A 46 8.35 -16.60 -0.12
CA THR A 46 8.46 -15.29 -0.78
C THR A 46 7.13 -14.56 -0.80
N HIS A 47 6.03 -15.26 -1.10
CA HIS A 47 4.70 -14.67 -1.11
C HIS A 47 4.28 -14.18 0.29
N ASN A 48 4.50 -14.99 1.33
CA ASN A 48 4.19 -14.59 2.70
C ASN A 48 5.10 -13.47 3.21
N ARG A 49 6.38 -13.43 2.82
CA ARG A 49 7.27 -12.29 3.09
C ARG A 49 6.74 -11.01 2.43
N ARG A 50 6.26 -11.10 1.19
CA ARG A 50 5.63 -9.98 0.47
C ARG A 50 4.39 -9.47 1.20
N LEU A 51 3.49 -10.37 1.60
CA LEU A 51 2.29 -10.02 2.38
C LEU A 51 2.65 -9.38 3.73
N LYS A 52 3.67 -9.90 4.41
CA LYS A 52 4.17 -9.34 5.67
C LYS A 52 4.72 -7.92 5.47
N ALA A 53 5.54 -7.72 4.45
CA ALA A 53 6.12 -6.43 4.12
C ALA A 53 5.07 -5.40 3.70
N MET A 54 4.06 -5.78 2.90
CA MET A 54 2.98 -4.86 2.53
C MET A 54 2.17 -4.40 3.76
N ARG A 55 1.85 -5.32 4.68
CA ARG A 55 1.16 -4.96 5.93
C ARG A 55 1.95 -3.95 6.77
N LEU A 56 3.27 -4.15 6.88
CA LEU A 56 4.14 -3.21 7.60
C LEU A 56 4.26 -1.87 6.88
N ALA A 57 4.34 -1.86 5.55
CA ALA A 57 4.40 -0.62 4.78
C ALA A 57 3.13 0.22 4.97
N ILE A 58 1.95 -0.42 4.95
CA ILE A 58 0.68 0.26 5.24
C ILE A 58 0.69 0.84 6.66
N ALA A 59 1.02 0.04 7.67
CA ALA A 59 1.07 0.50 9.06
C ALA A 59 2.04 1.66 9.28
N LEU A 60 3.20 1.63 8.60
CA LEU A 60 4.17 2.73 8.64
C LEU A 60 3.59 4.02 8.04
N LEU A 61 2.95 3.93 6.88
CA LEU A 61 2.29 5.06 6.24
C LEU A 61 1.18 5.64 7.12
N ASP A 62 0.36 4.77 7.72
CA ASP A 62 -0.73 5.16 8.64
C ASP A 62 -0.19 5.82 9.92
N SER A 63 1.00 5.41 10.38
CA SER A 63 1.69 6.01 11.54
C SER A 63 2.46 7.31 11.23
N GLY A 64 2.50 7.75 9.97
CA GLY A 64 3.17 8.98 9.56
C GLY A 64 4.60 8.82 9.02
N VAL A 65 5.05 7.59 8.78
CA VAL A 65 6.35 7.30 8.14
C VAL A 65 6.14 7.21 6.63
N TYR A 66 6.38 8.32 5.92
CA TYR A 66 6.05 8.44 4.50
C TYR A 66 7.22 8.09 3.56
N LEU A 67 8.46 8.24 4.03
CA LEU A 67 9.64 8.07 3.19
C LEU A 67 10.39 6.77 3.53
N PRO A 68 10.96 6.07 2.52
CA PRO A 68 11.79 4.90 2.75
C PRO A 68 13.01 5.15 3.66
N SER A 69 13.53 6.39 3.66
CA SER A 69 14.65 6.81 4.51
C SER A 69 14.28 6.92 5.99
N GLN A 70 13.00 7.16 6.31
CA GLN A 70 12.49 7.19 7.68
C GLN A 70 12.24 5.78 8.23
N ALA A 71 12.02 4.80 7.34
CA ALA A 71 11.77 3.40 7.70
C ALA A 71 13.08 2.62 7.98
N SER A 72 13.77 2.95 9.07
CA SER A 72 14.94 2.18 9.54
C SER A 72 14.56 0.75 9.98
N ASP A 73 15.51 -0.18 10.07
CA ASP A 73 15.20 -1.56 10.50
C ASP A 73 14.63 -1.59 11.92
N ALA A 74 15.14 -0.71 12.80
CA ALA A 74 14.63 -0.53 14.15
C ALA A 74 13.17 -0.03 14.13
N THR A 75 12.87 1.00 13.32
CA THR A 75 11.52 1.53 13.15
C THR A 75 10.56 0.45 12.66
N ILE A 76 10.92 -0.29 11.61
CA ILE A 76 10.09 -1.35 11.04
C ILE A 76 9.84 -2.47 12.06
N ARG A 77 10.85 -2.85 12.85
CA ARG A 77 10.72 -3.88 13.89
C ARG A 77 9.87 -3.39 15.08
N ALA A 78 9.98 -2.11 15.46
CA ALA A 78 9.14 -1.49 16.48
C ALA A 78 7.68 -1.44 16.03
N THR A 79 7.39 -0.96 14.82
CA THR A 79 6.02 -0.97 14.27
C THR A 79 5.46 -2.39 14.19
N ALA A 80 6.28 -3.40 13.88
CA ALA A 80 5.85 -4.79 13.92
C ALA A 80 5.43 -5.23 15.33
N GLN A 81 6.15 -4.80 16.37
CA GLN A 81 5.79 -5.06 17.76
C GLN A 81 4.49 -4.34 18.14
N ASP A 82 4.33 -3.07 17.75
CA ASP A 82 3.13 -2.27 18.06
C ASP A 82 1.85 -2.90 17.48
N ILE A 83 1.92 -3.47 16.28
CA ILE A 83 0.79 -4.16 15.65
C ILE A 83 0.69 -5.66 16.02
N GLY A 84 1.48 -6.14 16.98
CA GLY A 84 1.46 -7.54 17.46
C GLY A 84 1.98 -8.57 16.45
N MET A 85 2.81 -8.15 15.49
CA MET A 85 3.40 -9.00 14.47
C MET A 85 4.80 -9.50 14.89
N ARG A 86 5.08 -10.79 14.66
CA ARG A 86 6.44 -11.35 14.87
C ARG A 86 7.51 -10.51 14.14
N PRO A 87 8.72 -10.30 14.69
CA PRO A 87 9.76 -9.48 14.07
C PRO A 87 10.04 -9.86 12.59
N PRO A 88 10.19 -8.88 11.69
CA PRO A 88 10.58 -9.11 10.31
C PRO A 88 12.08 -9.43 10.18
N SER A 89 12.43 -10.20 9.14
CA SER A 89 13.83 -10.41 8.74
C SER A 89 14.37 -9.21 7.97
N ASP A 90 15.68 -9.08 7.84
CA ASP A 90 16.32 -7.97 7.10
C ASP A 90 15.87 -7.92 5.63
N THR A 91 15.72 -9.09 4.99
CA THR A 91 15.13 -9.18 3.65
C THR A 91 13.71 -8.58 3.60
N THR A 92 12.92 -8.79 4.66
CA THR A 92 11.56 -8.22 4.75
C THR A 92 11.61 -6.71 4.97
N CYS A 93 12.55 -6.20 5.79
CA CYS A 93 12.74 -4.76 5.97
C CYS A 93 13.13 -4.07 4.64
N HIS A 94 14.01 -4.70 3.86
CA HIS A 94 14.31 -4.23 2.50
C HIS A 94 13.07 -4.20 1.60
N MET A 95 12.22 -5.23 1.64
CA MET A 95 10.96 -5.25 0.88
C MET A 95 9.99 -4.13 1.31
N VAL A 96 9.90 -3.84 2.60
CA VAL A 96 9.08 -2.71 3.12
C VAL A 96 9.54 -1.40 2.47
N ARG A 97 10.83 -1.09 2.55
CA ARG A 97 11.39 0.11 1.91
C ARG A 97 11.18 0.13 0.41
N ALA A 98 11.27 -1.02 -0.25
CA ALA A 98 11.02 -1.13 -1.69
C ALA A 98 9.55 -0.80 -2.03
N PHE A 99 8.57 -1.19 -1.20
CA PHE A 99 7.17 -0.81 -1.41
C PHE A 99 6.89 0.67 -1.16
N MET A 100 7.63 1.29 -0.24
CA MET A 100 7.51 2.73 0.04
C MET A 100 8.19 3.60 -1.03
N ARG A 101 9.13 3.04 -1.79
CA ARG A 101 9.68 3.71 -2.97
C ARG A 101 8.60 3.65 -4.04
N TYR A 102 7.99 4.80 -4.33
CA TYR A 102 7.03 4.92 -5.43
C TYR A 102 7.68 4.42 -6.72
N ASN A 103 7.33 3.22 -7.16
CA ASN A 103 7.70 2.71 -8.48
C ASN A 103 6.79 3.42 -9.49
N ARG A 104 7.27 4.55 -10.01
CA ARG A 104 6.70 5.16 -11.20
C ARG A 104 7.09 4.36 -12.43
#